data_AF-A0A0F9YIK0-F1
#
_entry.id   AF-A0A0F9YIK0-F1
#
_cell.length_a   1.000
_cell.length_b   1.000
_cell.length_c   1.000
_cell.angle_alpha   90.00
_cell.angle_beta   90.00
_cell.angle_gamma   90.00
#
_symmetry.space_group_name_H-M   'P 1'
#
loop_
_entity.id
_entity.type
_entity.pdbx_description
1 polymer ?
#
loop_
_entity_poly.entity_id
_entity_poly.type
_entity_poly.pdbx_seq_one_letter_code
_entity_poly.pdbx_strand_id
1 'polypeptide(L)'
;MRKLIRSKIFWIFFVAFCFRLILSFLIWHPDLNNHFDWGIRFWQYGPAKFYTENVWNFTWPNQPPGTIYMFAGIRKFFEFIFGIFW
;
A
#
# COMPACT_ATOMS: atom_id res chain seq x y z
N MET A 1 0.09 -30.49 -24.20
CA MET A 1 -0.77 -29.29 -24.36
C MET A 1 -1.04 -28.52 -23.07
N ARG A 2 -1.54 -29.13 -21.97
CA ARG A 2 -1.85 -28.39 -20.70
C ARG A 2 -0.68 -27.59 -20.10
N LYS A 3 0.55 -28.13 -20.11
CA LYS A 3 1.76 -27.41 -19.64
C LYS A 3 2.06 -26.14 -20.45
N LEU A 4 1.85 -26.19 -21.77
CA LEU A 4 2.11 -25.06 -22.66
C LEU A 4 1.13 -23.90 -22.37
N ILE A 5 -0.15 -24.21 -22.12
CA ILE A 5 -1.17 -23.22 -21.78
C ILE A 5 -0.88 -22.57 -20.41
N ARG A 6 -0.49 -23.38 -19.41
CA ARG A 6 -0.13 -22.86 -18.08
C ARG A 6 1.09 -21.92 -18.13
N SER A 7 2.10 -22.27 -18.94
CA SER A 7 3.27 -21.41 -19.17
C SER A 7 2.88 -20.06 -19.78
N LYS A 8 1.99 -20.05 -20.77
CA LYS A 8 1.51 -18.80 -21.38
C LYS A 8 0.75 -17.90 -20.39
N ILE A 9 -0.12 -18.48 -19.57
CA ILE A 9 -0.87 -17.73 -18.55
C ILE A 9 0.08 -17.11 -17.50
N PHE A 10 1.08 -17.87 -17.06
CA PHE A 10 2.11 -17.36 -16.15
C PHE A 10 2.81 -16.13 -16.75
N TRP A 11 3.23 -16.20 -18.02
CA TRP A 11 3.87 -15.09 -18.70
C TRP A 11 2.97 -13.86 -18.84
N ILE A 12 1.67 -14.04 -19.08
CA ILE A 12 0.72 -12.92 -19.11
C ILE A 12 0.69 -12.20 -17.76
N PHE A 13 0.56 -12.95 -16.66
CA PHE A 13 0.57 -12.34 -15.33
C PHE A 13 1.91 -11.70 -14.97
N PHE A 14 3.01 -12.36 -15.33
CA PHE A 14 4.36 -11.85 -15.07
C PHE A 14 4.63 -10.55 -15.84
N VAL A 15 4.35 -10.51 -17.13
CA VAL A 15 4.51 -9.30 -17.96
C VAL A 15 3.60 -8.18 -17.43
N ALA A 16 2.35 -8.47 -17.09
CA ALA A 16 1.43 -7.47 -16.52
C ALA A 16 1.92 -6.93 -15.17
N PHE A 17 2.55 -7.77 -14.34
CA PHE A 17 3.15 -7.37 -13.08
C PHE A 17 4.37 -6.46 -13.30
N CYS A 18 5.32 -6.86 -14.14
CA CYS A 18 6.48 -6.05 -14.50
C CYS A 18 6.08 -4.70 -15.09
N PHE A 19 5.09 -4.68 -15.98
CA PHE A 19 4.56 -3.44 -16.56
C PHE A 19 4.01 -2.50 -15.48
N ARG A 20 3.21 -3.01 -14.53
CA ARG A 20 2.70 -2.22 -13.41
C ARG A 20 3.81 -1.68 -12.50
N LEU A 21 4.85 -2.46 -12.24
CA LEU A 21 6.02 -2.02 -11.46
C LEU A 21 6.80 -0.90 -12.15
N ILE A 22 6.95 -0.95 -13.47
CA ILE A 22 7.62 0.12 -14.21
C ILE A 22 6.76 1.40 -14.16
N LEU A 23 5.45 1.28 -14.38
CA LEU A 23 4.53 2.42 -14.34
C LEU A 23 4.42 3.07 -12.95
N SER A 24 4.60 2.33 -11.86
CA SER A 24 4.46 2.89 -10.50
C SER A 24 5.47 3.99 -10.18
N PHE A 25 6.60 4.08 -10.89
CA PHE A 25 7.56 5.17 -10.74
C PHE A 25 7.24 6.40 -11.59
N LEU A 26 6.38 6.25 -12.61
CA LEU A 26 6.05 7.31 -13.56
C LEU A 26 4.77 8.06 -13.18
N ILE A 27 3.85 7.38 -12.49
CA ILE A 27 2.54 7.92 -12.15
C ILE A 27 2.52 8.24 -10.66
N TRP A 28 2.34 9.53 -10.34
CA TRP A 28 2.12 9.99 -8.98
C TRP A 28 0.71 10.59 -8.86
N HIS A 29 0.00 10.23 -7.79
CA HIS A 29 -1.31 10.78 -7.46
C HIS A 29 -1.26 11.37 -6.04
N PRO A 30 -1.87 12.55 -5.79
CA PRO A 30 -1.88 13.18 -4.46
C PRO A 30 -2.40 12.28 -3.33
N ASP A 31 -3.35 11.38 -3.63
CA ASP A 31 -3.87 10.43 -2.64
C ASP A 31 -2.85 9.45 -2.08
N LEU A 32 -1.70 9.25 -2.75
CA LEU A 32 -0.62 8.45 -2.18
C LEU A 32 -0.14 9.02 -0.85
N ASN A 33 -0.13 10.35 -0.72
CA ASN A 33 0.25 11.03 0.50
C ASN A 33 -0.79 10.80 1.62
N ASN A 34 -2.08 10.80 1.27
CA ASN A 34 -3.16 10.44 2.20
C ASN A 34 -2.97 9.03 2.74
N HIS A 35 -2.76 8.05 1.86
CA HIS A 35 -2.63 6.64 2.24
C HIS A 35 -1.39 6.40 3.12
N PHE A 36 -0.27 7.07 2.81
CA PHE A 36 0.95 7.00 3.61
C PHE A 36 0.76 7.62 5.00
N ASP A 37 0.17 8.81 5.07
CA ASP A 37 -0.14 9.46 6.35
C ASP A 37 -1.07 8.60 7.19
N TRP A 38 -2.16 8.08 6.62
CA TRP A 38 -3.09 7.20 7.31
C TRP A 38 -2.40 5.94 7.88
N GLY A 39 -1.52 5.31 7.11
CA GLY A 39 -0.74 4.17 7.59
C GLY A 39 0.17 4.51 8.79
N ILE A 40 0.77 5.70 8.80
CA ILE A 40 1.59 6.19 9.92
C ILE A 40 0.71 6.55 11.12
N ARG A 41 -0.30 7.39 10.91
CA ARG A 41 -1.21 7.89 11.94
C ARG A 41 -1.97 6.75 12.62
N PHE A 42 -2.26 5.65 11.93
CA PHE A 42 -2.86 4.46 12.53
C PHE A 42 -2.06 3.93 13.71
N TRP A 43 -0.73 3.87 13.58
CA TRP A 43 0.16 3.43 14.65
C TRP A 43 0.44 4.51 15.70
N GLN A 44 0.29 5.79 15.36
CA GLN A 44 0.46 6.90 16.31
C GLN A 44 -0.76 7.10 17.21
N TYR A 45 -1.97 7.05 16.64
CA TYR A 45 -3.22 7.25 17.36
C TYR A 45 -3.77 5.96 17.97
N GLY A 46 -3.44 4.83 17.35
CA GLY A 46 -4.02 3.54 17.67
C GLY A 46 -5.41 3.36 17.07
N PRO A 47 -5.86 2.10 16.93
CA PRO A 47 -7.10 1.75 16.22
C PRO A 47 -8.35 2.37 16.84
N ALA A 48 -8.38 2.56 18.17
CA ALA A 48 -9.54 3.08 18.88
C ALA A 48 -9.83 4.56 18.59
N LYS A 49 -8.78 5.35 18.31
CA LYS A 49 -8.89 6.81 18.13
C LYS A 49 -8.72 7.24 16.68
N PHE A 50 -8.29 6.34 15.79
CA PHE A 50 -7.88 6.68 14.43
C PHE A 50 -8.91 7.54 13.66
N TYR A 51 -10.20 7.26 13.76
CA TYR A 51 -11.24 8.02 13.05
C TYR A 51 -11.77 9.24 13.82
N THR A 52 -11.34 9.44 15.07
CA THR A 52 -11.82 10.52 15.95
C THR A 52 -10.78 11.64 16.14
N GLU A 53 -9.54 11.41 15.71
CA GLU A 53 -8.48 12.40 15.79
C GLU A 53 -8.63 13.48 14.71
N ASN A 54 -8.19 14.70 15.03
CA ASN A 54 -8.43 15.90 14.21
C ASN A 54 -7.17 16.45 13.54
N VAL A 55 -6.02 15.82 13.75
CA VAL A 55 -4.73 16.27 13.19
C VAL A 55 -4.33 15.32 12.07
N TRP A 56 -4.27 15.83 10.84
CA TRP A 56 -3.89 15.07 9.65
C TRP A 56 -2.94 15.90 8.80
N ASN A 57 -1.97 15.27 8.15
CA ASN A 57 -1.03 16.01 7.31
C ASN A 57 -1.62 16.38 5.94
N PHE A 58 -2.64 15.64 5.51
CA PHE A 58 -3.28 15.86 4.20
C PHE A 58 -4.81 15.90 4.35
N THR A 59 -5.46 14.74 4.45
CA THR A 59 -6.92 14.64 4.59
C THR A 59 -7.31 13.67 5.69
N TRP A 60 -8.53 13.84 6.18
CA TRP A 60 -9.13 12.94 7.15
C TRP A 60 -9.43 11.57 6.51
N PRO A 61 -9.31 10.47 7.26
CA PRO A 61 -9.57 9.14 6.76
C PRO A 61 -11.05 8.99 6.40
N ASN A 62 -11.32 8.70 5.13
CA ASN A 62 -12.67 8.51 4.59
C ASN A 62 -12.89 7.09 4.03
N GLN A 63 -11.88 6.22 4.12
CA GLN A 63 -11.93 4.85 3.66
C GLN A 63 -12.27 3.87 4.81
N PRO A 64 -12.90 2.72 4.49
CA PRO A 64 -13.30 1.76 5.51
C PRO A 64 -12.09 1.12 6.22
N PRO A 65 -12.29 0.57 7.43
CA PRO A 65 -11.19 0.04 8.26
C PRO A 65 -10.31 -1.00 7.56
N GLY A 66 -10.90 -1.84 6.69
CA GLY A 66 -10.14 -2.84 5.93
C GLY A 66 -9.04 -2.23 5.06
N THR A 67 -9.31 -1.09 4.43
CA THR A 67 -8.31 -0.38 3.62
C THR A 67 -7.26 0.30 4.48
N ILE A 68 -7.66 0.84 5.63
CA ILE A 68 -6.73 1.42 6.61
C ILE A 68 -5.77 0.37 7.16
N TYR A 69 -6.25 -0.84 7.47
CA TYR A 69 -5.40 -1.95 7.91
C TYR A 69 -4.38 -2.36 6.85
N MET A 70 -4.74 -2.30 5.57
CA MET A 70 -3.80 -2.53 4.48
C MET A 70 -2.67 -1.49 4.50
N PHE A 71 -2.99 -0.19 4.62
CA PHE A 71 -1.96 0.86 4.69
C PHE A 71 -1.11 0.77 5.95
N ALA A 72 -1.72 0.48 7.11
CA ALA A 72 -1.02 0.26 8.36
C ALA A 72 -0.06 -0.95 8.28
N GLY A 73 -0.49 -2.04 7.64
CA GLY A 73 0.33 -3.22 7.39
C GLY A 73 1.50 -2.92 6.45
N ILE A 74 1.25 -2.20 5.36
CA ILE A 74 2.31 -1.74 4.43
C ILE A 74 3.34 -0.89 5.17
N ARG A 75 2.90 0.01 6.08
CA ARG A 75 3.81 0.82 6.89
C ARG A 75 4.73 -0.05 7.76
N LYS A 76 4.20 -1.09 8.43
CA LYS A 76 5.02 -2.01 9.22
C LYS A 76 5.95 -2.87 8.37
N PHE A 77 5.49 -3.30 7.21
CA PHE A 77 6.33 -4.04 6.28
C PHE A 77 7.51 -3.19 5.78
N PHE A 78 7.25 -1.91 5.46
CA PHE A 78 8.29 -0.95 5.13
C PHE A 78 9.30 -0.77 6.28
N GLU A 79 8.82 -0.50 7.50
CA GLU A 79 9.68 -0.38 8.69
C GLU A 79 10.52 -1.64 8.92
N PHE A 80 9.93 -2.82 8.74
CA PHE A 80 10.63 -4.10 8.89
C PHE A 80 11.73 -4.28 7.84
N ILE A 81 11.44 -4.03 6.57
CA ILE A 81 12.45 -4.14 5.50
C ILE A 81 13.61 -3.19 5.79
N PHE A 82 13.32 -1.91 6.01
CA PHE A 82 14.35 -0.89 6.09
C PHE A 82 15.07 -0.85 7.44
N GLY A 83 14.44 -1.32 8.53
CA GLY A 83 15.10 -1.47 9.83
C GLY A 83 16.12 -2.61 9.88
N ILE A 84 16.23 -3.44 8.84
CA ILE A 84 17.33 -4.41 8.69
C ILE A 84 18.54 -3.76 8.00
N PHE A 85 18.30 -2.78 7.13
CA PHE A 85 19.35 -2.12 6.33
C PHE A 85 19.91 -0.85 6.98
N TRP A 86 19.21 -0.29 7.97
CA TRP A 86 19.54 0.92 8.72
C TRP A 86 19.58 0.63 10.21
#